data_AF-A0A9E3U1J5-F1
#
_entry.id   AF-A0A9E3U1J5-F1
#
_cell.length_a   1.000
_cell.length_b   1.000
_cell.length_c   1.000
_cell.angle_alpha   90.00
_cell.angle_beta   90.00
_cell.angle_gamma   90.00
#
_symmetry.space_group_name_H-M   'P 1'
#
loop_
_entity.id
_entity.type
_entity.pdbx_description
1 polymer ?
#
loop_
_entity_poly.entity_id
_entity_poly.type
_entity_poly.pdbx_seq_one_letter_code
_entity_poly.pdbx_strand_id
1 'polypeptide(L)'
;MLRRSSNVTGAYLLGVFFPLAAALTALGWSSAAMAQADPAARIDAHLAAGEFAPARAIAAAAGPELRDRLLGRIAGAQADVGARRASLATLGGIGNDVDRSQALSSLAGQPVGARGGAAAADFDSLIDLITSTVRPTTWEEVGGPGAIEPFPGGVYVDPSGLMKTITVGALPRLAGVRALAAASGGNRDVHAPSALRKVSLTRLEKEIQLLWADGRAPNDAMRNLAGIEEVKYVFVYPETGDIVLAGPAGDWKANAEGRTVGAESGRPVLQLDDLVVLLRNAVDGDGAFTCSIVPRQANLVRTQAFLAESAKTPLKPGRAAREKWLGDLRDALGRQDIEVKGIDPRTRVARTIVEADYHMKLVGMG
;
A
#
# COMPACT_ATOMS: atom_id res chain seq x y z
N MET A 1 69.25 18.72 -15.77
CA MET A 1 69.24 20.11 -15.25
C MET A 1 68.47 20.10 -13.93
N LEU A 2 69.10 19.90 -12.75
CA LEU A 2 69.73 20.95 -11.91
C LEU A 2 68.81 22.20 -11.89
N ARG A 3 68.10 22.56 -10.81
CA ARG A 3 68.63 23.07 -9.55
C ARG A 3 67.49 23.36 -8.55
N ARG A 4 67.73 23.03 -7.28
CA ARG A 4 67.19 23.69 -6.08
C ARG A 4 67.68 25.14 -6.00
N SER A 5 66.90 26.01 -5.35
CA SER A 5 67.35 27.19 -4.60
C SER A 5 66.18 27.64 -3.69
N SER A 6 66.21 27.32 -2.39
CA SER A 6 66.79 28.10 -1.27
C SER A 6 65.77 29.10 -0.70
N ASN A 7 65.29 28.92 0.55
CA ASN A 7 65.88 29.42 1.82
C ASN A 7 65.92 30.96 1.88
N VAL A 8 65.65 31.72 2.96
CA VAL A 8 65.46 31.50 4.40
C VAL A 8 65.29 32.93 5.02
N THR A 9 64.72 33.04 6.24
CA THR A 9 64.82 34.15 7.25
C THR A 9 64.33 35.56 6.88
N GLY A 10 63.46 36.20 7.68
CA GLY A 10 63.69 36.81 9.01
C GLY A 10 62.96 38.19 8.96
N ALA A 11 62.60 38.92 10.00
CA ALA A 11 62.94 38.94 11.41
C ALA A 11 62.02 40.01 12.09
N TYR A 12 61.68 39.78 13.36
CA TYR A 12 61.41 40.71 14.48
C TYR A 12 60.52 41.97 14.35
N LEU A 13 59.54 42.08 15.27
CA LEU A 13 59.31 43.20 16.21
C LEU A 13 58.15 42.80 17.15
N LEU A 14 58.42 42.25 18.35
CA LEU A 14 58.54 42.93 19.65
C LEU A 14 57.37 43.88 19.99
N GLY A 15 56.45 43.37 20.82
CA GLY A 15 55.43 44.12 21.54
C GLY A 15 55.08 43.39 22.84
N VAL A 16 55.62 43.91 23.94
CA VAL A 16 55.56 43.40 25.32
C VAL A 16 54.26 43.83 25.99
N PHE A 17 53.60 42.94 26.76
CA PHE A 17 53.18 43.11 28.17
C PHE A 17 52.19 41.98 28.60
N PHE A 18 52.72 41.03 29.39
CA PHE A 18 52.02 40.13 30.34
C PHE A 18 51.59 40.94 31.59
N PRO A 19 50.99 40.39 32.70
CA PRO A 19 50.52 39.02 32.99
C PRO A 19 49.17 38.93 33.77
N LEU A 20 48.57 37.74 33.88
CA LEU A 20 48.12 37.21 35.18
C LEU A 20 48.18 35.67 35.09
N ALA A 21 49.27 35.09 35.59
CA ALA A 21 49.34 34.34 36.85
C ALA A 21 48.64 32.96 36.73
N ALA A 22 49.41 31.90 36.47
CA ALA A 22 50.22 31.13 37.44
C ALA A 22 49.45 29.84 37.81
N ALA A 23 49.82 28.67 37.29
CA ALA A 23 50.99 27.86 37.68
C ALA A 23 50.74 27.19 39.05
N LEU A 24 51.01 25.91 39.32
CA LEU A 24 51.63 24.80 38.61
C LEU A 24 51.50 23.59 39.58
N THR A 25 51.80 22.37 39.11
CA THR A 25 52.11 21.13 39.89
C THR A 25 50.94 20.36 40.52
N ALA A 26 50.93 19.02 40.57
CA ALA A 26 51.71 17.98 39.90
C ALA A 26 51.04 16.62 40.20
N LEU A 27 51.13 15.71 39.22
CA LEU A 27 51.29 14.25 39.35
C LEU A 27 50.52 13.50 40.45
N GLY A 28 49.55 12.70 40.02
CA GLY A 28 49.05 11.56 40.77
C GLY A 28 48.20 10.65 39.90
N TRP A 29 48.69 9.45 39.58
CA TRP A 29 47.87 8.38 39.02
C TRP A 29 46.65 8.13 39.92
N SER A 30 45.47 8.12 39.33
CA SER A 30 44.30 7.45 39.91
C SER A 30 43.27 7.15 38.82
N SER A 31 43.16 5.84 38.56
CA SER A 31 41.89 5.13 38.46
C SER A 31 41.03 5.35 37.22
N ALA A 32 40.98 4.29 36.42
CA ALA A 32 39.81 3.86 35.67
C ALA A 32 38.48 4.28 36.34
N ALA A 33 37.78 5.26 35.76
CA ALA A 33 36.36 5.52 35.98
C ALA A 33 35.86 6.59 34.99
N MET A 34 35.90 6.32 33.68
CA MET A 34 34.81 6.85 32.85
C MET A 34 33.57 6.07 33.31
N ALA A 35 32.74 6.70 34.12
CA ALA A 35 31.51 6.13 34.64
C ALA A 35 30.70 5.54 33.47
N GLN A 36 30.60 4.22 33.43
CA GLN A 36 29.65 3.51 32.59
C GLN A 36 28.27 4.08 32.97
N ALA A 37 27.63 4.82 32.07
CA ALA A 37 26.30 5.38 32.33
C ALA A 37 25.35 4.26 32.79
N ASP A 38 24.56 4.55 33.83
CA ASP A 38 23.59 3.62 34.43
C ASP A 38 22.83 2.87 33.32
N PRO A 39 22.80 1.53 33.31
CA PRO A 39 22.04 0.73 32.34
C PRO A 39 20.59 1.21 32.16
N ALA A 40 19.97 1.73 33.23
CA ALA A 40 18.62 2.31 33.15
C ALA A 40 18.56 3.57 32.28
N ALA A 41 19.52 4.50 32.42
CA ALA A 41 19.58 5.74 31.67
C ALA A 41 19.91 5.50 30.18
N ARG A 42 20.73 4.48 29.88
CA ARG A 42 21.03 4.09 28.49
C ARG A 42 19.80 3.51 27.79
N ILE A 43 18.99 2.73 28.50
CA ILE A 43 17.74 2.19 27.95
C ILE A 43 16.76 3.32 27.66
N ASP A 44 16.68 4.35 28.51
CA ASP A 44 15.77 5.48 28.29
C ASP A 44 16.03 6.23 26.97
N ALA A 45 17.30 6.40 26.59
CA ALA A 45 17.67 6.97 25.29
C ALA A 45 17.19 6.10 24.12
N HIS A 46 17.36 4.77 24.20
CA HIS A 46 16.90 3.84 23.17
C HIS A 46 15.37 3.74 23.12
N LEU A 47 14.69 3.77 24.27
CA LEU A 47 13.22 3.77 24.33
C LEU A 47 12.63 5.06 23.74
N ALA A 48 13.23 6.21 24.02
CA ALA A 48 12.83 7.49 23.43
C ALA A 48 13.06 7.53 21.90
N ALA A 49 14.07 6.81 21.41
CA ALA A 49 14.36 6.66 19.99
C ALA A 49 13.58 5.52 19.30
N GLY A 50 12.77 4.73 20.03
CA GLY A 50 12.06 3.56 19.49
C GLY A 50 12.96 2.35 19.19
N GLU A 51 14.20 2.35 19.66
CA GLU A 51 15.21 1.33 19.41
C GLU A 51 15.14 0.18 20.44
N PHE A 52 14.15 -0.70 20.29
CA PHE A 52 13.90 -1.75 21.30
C PHE A 52 14.92 -2.89 21.31
N ALA A 53 15.58 -3.19 20.18
CA ALA A 53 16.58 -4.24 20.11
C ALA A 53 17.87 -3.91 20.89
N PRO A 54 18.47 -2.72 20.73
CA PRO A 54 19.57 -2.25 21.60
C PRO A 54 19.18 -2.20 23.08
N ALA A 55 17.97 -1.74 23.41
CA ALA A 55 17.47 -1.71 24.78
C ALA A 55 17.41 -3.12 25.42
N ARG A 56 16.97 -4.13 24.67
CA ARG A 56 16.95 -5.53 25.12
C ARG A 56 18.34 -6.13 25.30
N ALA A 57 19.30 -5.75 24.45
CA ALA A 57 20.69 -6.18 24.62
C ALA A 57 21.31 -5.63 25.91
N ILE A 58 21.00 -4.39 26.27
CA ILE A 58 21.42 -3.78 27.54
C ILE A 58 20.75 -4.49 28.73
N ALA A 59 19.45 -4.77 28.64
CA ALA A 59 18.74 -5.51 29.69
C ALA A 59 19.31 -6.92 29.90
N ALA A 60 19.64 -7.63 28.82
CA ALA A 60 20.24 -8.97 28.89
C ALA A 60 21.62 -9.00 29.56
N ALA A 61 22.37 -7.90 29.51
CA ALA A 61 23.67 -7.75 30.15
C ALA A 61 23.58 -7.38 31.65
N ALA A 62 22.38 -7.10 32.17
CA ALA A 62 22.17 -6.74 33.58
C ALA A 62 21.99 -7.96 34.48
N GLY A 63 22.18 -7.77 35.79
CA GLY A 63 21.85 -8.79 36.81
C GLY A 63 20.36 -9.16 36.77
N PRO A 64 19.98 -10.37 37.22
CA PRO A 64 18.66 -10.96 36.97
C PRO A 64 17.48 -10.09 37.43
N GLU A 65 17.57 -9.48 38.62
CA GLU A 65 16.52 -8.58 39.14
C GLU A 65 16.40 -7.28 38.35
N LEU A 66 17.52 -6.71 37.91
CA LEU A 66 17.54 -5.49 37.14
C LEU A 66 17.07 -5.74 35.69
N ARG A 67 17.49 -6.87 35.10
CA ARG A 67 17.03 -7.32 33.78
C ARG A 67 15.50 -7.43 33.74
N ASP A 68 14.91 -8.10 34.72
CA ASP A 68 13.46 -8.35 34.75
C ASP A 68 12.66 -7.03 34.84
N ARG A 69 13.12 -6.06 35.65
CA ARG A 69 12.55 -4.71 35.68
C ARG A 69 12.72 -3.96 34.35
N LEU A 70 13.90 -4.05 33.72
CA LEU A 70 14.18 -3.41 32.45
C LEU A 70 13.34 -4.01 31.30
N LEU A 71 13.14 -5.34 31.29
CA LEU A 71 12.25 -6.01 30.34
C LEU A 71 10.80 -5.55 30.51
N GLY A 72 10.33 -5.36 31.74
CA GLY A 72 9.02 -4.76 32.01
C GLY A 72 8.88 -3.36 31.41
N ARG A 73 9.90 -2.50 31.54
CA ARG A 73 9.91 -1.15 30.96
C ARG A 73 9.93 -1.18 29.42
N ILE A 74 10.76 -2.04 28.83
CA ILE A 74 10.83 -2.22 27.37
C ILE A 74 9.48 -2.72 26.84
N ALA A 75 8.87 -3.68 27.51
CA ALA A 75 7.56 -4.21 27.13
C ALA A 75 6.45 -3.16 27.23
N GLY A 76 6.49 -2.28 28.23
CA GLY A 76 5.57 -1.14 28.34
C GLY A 76 5.73 -0.19 27.16
N ALA A 77 6.96 0.25 26.88
CA ALA A 77 7.25 1.14 25.76
C ALA A 77 6.89 0.53 24.39
N GLN A 78 7.10 -0.79 24.21
CA GLN A 78 6.64 -1.52 23.03
C GLN A 78 5.11 -1.53 22.90
N ALA A 79 4.39 -1.64 24.01
CA ALA A 79 2.94 -1.61 24.00
C ALA A 79 2.39 -0.20 23.69
N ASP A 80 3.05 0.83 24.21
CA ASP A 80 2.70 2.24 23.99
C ASP A 80 2.82 2.67 22.52
N VAL A 81 3.76 2.07 21.77
CA VAL A 81 3.90 2.28 20.31
C VAL A 81 3.10 1.27 19.47
N GLY A 82 2.21 0.49 20.09
CA GLY A 82 1.33 -0.46 19.39
C GLY A 82 1.97 -1.82 19.06
N ALA A 83 3.22 -2.07 19.44
CA ALA A 83 3.93 -3.33 19.24
C ALA A 83 3.57 -4.38 20.30
N ARG A 84 2.27 -4.66 20.48
CA ARG A 84 1.73 -5.54 21.54
C ARG A 84 2.30 -6.97 21.50
N ARG A 85 2.56 -7.52 20.31
CA ARG A 85 3.17 -8.86 20.16
C ARG A 85 4.62 -8.87 20.63
N ALA A 86 5.39 -7.81 20.33
CA ALA A 86 6.75 -7.66 20.80
C ALA A 86 6.79 -7.45 22.33
N SER A 87 5.86 -6.67 22.86
CA SER A 87 5.66 -6.51 24.31
C SER A 87 5.44 -7.85 25.01
N LEU A 88 4.50 -8.68 24.53
CA LEU A 88 4.27 -10.02 25.07
C LEU A 88 5.50 -10.93 25.02
N ALA A 89 6.26 -10.89 23.92
CA ALA A 89 7.50 -11.66 23.79
C ALA A 89 8.58 -11.19 24.78
N THR A 90 8.72 -9.88 24.99
CA THR A 90 9.63 -9.29 25.98
C THR A 90 9.24 -9.66 27.41
N LEU A 91 7.93 -9.65 27.74
CA LEU A 91 7.43 -10.11 29.03
C LEU A 91 7.70 -11.60 29.28
N GLY A 92 7.71 -12.42 28.23
CA GLY A 92 8.10 -13.83 28.31
C GLY A 92 9.55 -14.06 28.76
N GLY A 93 10.41 -13.04 28.62
CA GLY A 93 11.80 -13.08 29.09
C GLY A 93 12.00 -12.75 30.58
N ILE A 94 10.95 -12.31 31.29
CA ILE A 94 10.99 -12.04 32.74
C ILE A 94 11.05 -13.37 33.48
N GLY A 95 12.06 -13.58 34.32
CA GLY A 95 12.25 -14.82 35.08
C GLY A 95 11.37 -14.91 36.33
N ASN A 96 11.12 -13.78 36.99
CA ASN A 96 10.27 -13.71 38.18
C ASN A 96 8.77 -13.76 37.84
N ASP A 97 8.05 -14.71 38.44
CA ASP A 97 6.62 -14.93 38.17
C ASP A 97 5.71 -13.79 38.65
N VAL A 98 6.06 -13.14 39.77
CA VAL A 98 5.30 -12.01 40.33
C VAL A 98 5.45 -10.79 39.41
N ASP A 99 6.69 -10.47 39.01
CA ASP A 99 6.97 -9.34 38.12
C ASP A 99 6.34 -9.54 36.73
N ARG A 100 6.37 -10.78 36.21
CA ARG A 100 5.74 -11.14 34.94
C ARG A 100 4.22 -11.00 35.01
N SER A 101 3.59 -11.48 36.10
CA SER A 101 2.15 -11.39 36.32
C SER A 101 1.69 -9.93 36.41
N GLN A 102 2.41 -9.10 37.15
CA GLN A 102 2.12 -7.67 37.29
C GLN A 102 2.25 -6.94 35.95
N ALA A 103 3.32 -7.22 35.19
CA ALA A 103 3.54 -6.61 33.89
C ALA A 103 2.49 -7.07 32.85
N LEU A 104 2.12 -8.36 32.85
CA LEU A 104 1.04 -8.88 32.00
C LEU A 104 -0.33 -8.27 32.35
N SER A 105 -0.62 -8.07 33.64
CA SER A 105 -1.86 -7.42 34.09
C SER A 105 -1.92 -5.96 33.62
N SER A 106 -0.80 -5.23 33.69
CA SER A 106 -0.71 -3.86 33.17
C SER A 106 -0.92 -3.79 31.65
N LEU A 107 -0.38 -4.76 30.89
CA LEU A 107 -0.57 -4.87 29.44
C LEU A 107 -1.99 -5.29 29.05
N ALA A 108 -2.62 -6.15 29.85
CA ALA A 108 -4.02 -6.55 29.66
C ALA A 108 -4.98 -5.37 29.85
N GLY A 109 -4.63 -4.44 30.75
CA GLY A 109 -5.35 -3.17 30.94
C GLY A 109 -5.14 -2.13 29.84
N GLN A 110 -4.12 -2.28 28.99
CA GLN A 110 -3.93 -1.39 27.85
C GLN A 110 -4.88 -1.74 26.68
N PRO A 111 -5.57 -0.76 26.08
CA PRO A 111 -6.54 -1.00 25.03
C PRO A 111 -5.87 -1.72 23.84
N VAL A 112 -6.42 -2.87 23.46
CA VAL A 112 -6.07 -3.54 22.21
C VAL A 112 -6.57 -2.62 21.11
N GLY A 113 -5.68 -2.22 20.19
CA GLY A 113 -5.99 -1.40 19.03
C GLY A 113 -7.37 -1.70 18.48
N ALA A 114 -8.17 -0.64 18.31
CA ALA A 114 -9.56 -0.70 17.93
C ALA A 114 -9.76 -1.66 16.75
N ARG A 115 -10.67 -2.63 16.91
CA ARG A 115 -11.20 -3.41 15.80
C ARG A 115 -11.98 -2.46 14.88
N GLY A 116 -11.30 -1.98 13.85
CA GLY A 116 -11.86 -1.12 12.81
C GLY A 116 -10.75 -0.67 11.87
N GLY A 117 -11.05 -0.54 10.57
CA GLY A 117 -10.12 -0.17 9.48
C GLY A 117 -9.52 1.24 9.55
N ALA A 118 -9.24 1.74 10.76
CA ALA A 118 -8.61 3.02 11.06
C ALA A 118 -7.19 2.87 11.64
N ALA A 119 -6.66 1.64 11.74
CA ALA A 119 -5.24 1.44 11.96
C ALA A 119 -4.56 1.34 10.59
N ALA A 120 -3.86 2.40 10.17
CA ALA A 120 -2.80 2.25 9.18
C ALA A 120 -1.77 1.30 9.82
N ALA A 121 -1.65 0.08 9.30
CA ALA A 121 -0.58 -0.80 9.74
C ALA A 121 0.74 -0.22 9.22
N ASP A 122 1.72 -0.10 10.11
CA ASP A 122 3.09 0.23 9.74
C ASP A 122 3.72 -1.01 9.08
N PHE A 123 3.43 -1.17 7.78
CA PHE A 123 3.88 -2.31 7.00
C PHE A 123 5.38 -2.28 6.79
N ASP A 124 6.00 -1.10 6.74
CA ASP A 124 7.45 -0.95 6.56
C ASP A 124 8.19 -1.53 7.78
N SER A 125 7.82 -1.11 9.00
CA SER A 125 8.39 -1.68 10.23
C SER A 125 8.12 -3.19 10.38
N LEU A 126 6.97 -3.67 9.88
CA LEU A 126 6.63 -5.09 9.92
C LEU A 126 7.43 -5.90 8.90
N ILE A 127 7.61 -5.38 7.69
CA ILE A 127 8.40 -5.99 6.63
C ILE A 127 9.85 -6.06 7.06
N ASP A 128 10.42 -4.95 7.55
CA ASP A 128 11.78 -4.90 8.10
C ASP A 128 11.98 -5.93 9.22
N LEU A 129 10.99 -6.06 10.11
CA LEU A 129 11.05 -7.08 11.16
C LEU A 129 11.03 -8.50 10.57
N ILE A 130 10.18 -8.79 9.59
CA ILE A 130 10.08 -10.12 8.98
C ILE A 130 11.36 -10.44 8.19
N THR A 131 11.84 -9.52 7.35
CA THR A 131 13.04 -9.73 6.53
C THR A 131 14.30 -9.85 7.39
N SER A 132 14.38 -9.11 8.51
CA SER A 132 15.51 -9.20 9.44
C SER A 132 15.47 -10.38 10.41
N THR A 133 14.32 -11.04 10.62
CA THR A 133 14.20 -12.13 11.61
C THR A 133 13.91 -13.51 11.01
N VAL A 134 13.13 -13.60 9.93
CA VAL A 134 12.72 -14.87 9.33
C VAL A 134 13.67 -15.21 8.20
N ARG A 135 14.62 -16.11 8.45
CA ARG A 135 15.61 -16.58 7.44
C ARG A 135 16.22 -15.41 6.63
N PRO A 136 16.96 -14.50 7.26
CA PRO A 136 17.31 -13.20 6.65
C PRO A 136 18.06 -13.30 5.33
N THR A 137 18.87 -14.35 5.14
CA THR A 137 19.64 -14.60 3.91
C THR A 137 18.80 -15.10 2.74
N THR A 138 17.48 -15.27 2.90
CA THR A 138 16.59 -15.81 1.86
C THR A 138 15.77 -14.76 1.15
N TRP A 139 15.84 -13.49 1.56
CA TRP A 139 15.07 -12.40 0.94
C TRP A 139 15.80 -11.74 -0.23
N GLU A 140 15.03 -11.22 -1.18
CA GLU A 140 15.49 -10.60 -2.43
C GLU A 140 16.47 -9.45 -2.19
N GLU A 141 16.24 -8.64 -1.15
CA GLU A 141 17.09 -7.51 -0.76
C GLU A 141 18.55 -7.91 -0.45
N VAL A 142 18.79 -9.17 -0.10
CA VAL A 142 20.13 -9.73 0.13
C VAL A 142 20.53 -10.80 -0.88
N GLY A 143 19.83 -10.87 -2.01
CA GLY A 143 20.10 -11.81 -3.11
C GLY A 143 19.50 -13.21 -2.94
N GLY A 144 18.55 -13.39 -2.02
CA GLY A 144 17.78 -14.62 -1.84
C GLY A 144 16.50 -14.68 -2.69
N PRO A 145 15.82 -15.84 -2.76
CA PRO A 145 14.66 -16.04 -3.65
C PRO A 145 13.30 -15.57 -3.10
N GLY A 146 13.22 -15.06 -1.87
CA GLY A 146 11.98 -14.68 -1.20
C GLY A 146 11.67 -13.18 -1.35
N ALA A 147 10.42 -12.85 -1.66
CA ALA A 147 9.94 -11.47 -1.72
C ALA A 147 8.79 -11.27 -0.71
N ILE A 148 8.66 -10.05 -0.19
CA ILE A 148 7.55 -9.65 0.67
C ILE A 148 7.19 -8.20 0.33
N GLU A 149 5.90 -7.94 0.20
CA GLU A 149 5.38 -6.60 -0.09
C GLU A 149 4.10 -6.36 0.71
N PRO A 150 3.77 -5.09 1.05
CA PRO A 150 2.47 -4.77 1.61
C PRO A 150 1.37 -5.13 0.62
N PHE A 151 0.29 -5.74 1.09
CA PHE A 151 -0.89 -5.91 0.24
C PHE A 151 -1.58 -4.55 0.04
N PRO A 152 -1.65 -4.01 -1.19
CA PRO A 152 -2.27 -2.72 -1.42
C PRO A 152 -3.75 -2.78 -1.07
N GLY A 153 -4.19 -1.92 -0.14
CA GLY A 153 -5.60 -1.78 0.20
C GLY A 153 -6.37 -1.08 -0.91
N GLY A 154 -7.54 -1.60 -1.26
CA GLY A 154 -8.42 -1.04 -2.29
C GLY A 154 -8.55 -1.98 -3.49
N VAL A 155 -8.67 -1.42 -4.69
CA VAL A 155 -8.75 -2.19 -5.94
C VAL A 155 -7.39 -2.14 -6.60
N TYR A 156 -6.80 -3.30 -6.86
CA TYR A 156 -5.57 -3.47 -7.60
C TYR A 156 -5.85 -4.35 -8.81
N VAL A 157 -5.40 -3.91 -9.98
CA VAL A 157 -5.49 -4.67 -11.23
C VAL A 157 -4.10 -4.76 -11.81
N ASP A 158 -3.68 -5.97 -12.15
CA ASP A 158 -2.42 -6.25 -12.83
C ASP A 158 -2.65 -7.28 -13.96
N PRO A 159 -1.75 -7.33 -14.95
CA PRO A 159 -1.80 -8.35 -15.99
C PRO A 159 -1.34 -9.72 -15.49
N SER A 160 -0.55 -9.77 -14.40
CA SER A 160 0.07 -10.97 -13.83
C SER A 160 -0.78 -11.75 -12.82
N GLY A 161 -1.70 -11.09 -12.11
CA GLY A 161 -2.45 -11.65 -10.98
C GLY A 161 -3.60 -12.58 -11.36
N LEU A 162 -3.87 -12.74 -12.66
CA LEU A 162 -4.69 -13.82 -13.20
C LEU A 162 -3.81 -14.84 -13.92
N MET A 163 -3.10 -15.67 -13.14
CA MET A 163 -2.42 -16.85 -13.70
C MET A 163 -3.48 -17.79 -14.30
N LYS A 164 -3.71 -17.69 -15.60
CA LYS A 164 -4.45 -18.69 -16.38
C LYS A 164 -3.45 -19.47 -17.20
N THR A 165 -3.36 -20.76 -16.92
CA THR A 165 -2.66 -21.71 -17.79
C THR A 165 -3.29 -21.62 -19.17
N ILE A 166 -2.56 -21.08 -20.15
CA ILE A 166 -2.92 -21.25 -21.55
C ILE A 166 -2.63 -22.71 -21.87
N THR A 167 -3.64 -23.57 -21.76
CA THR A 167 -3.53 -24.93 -22.25
C THR A 167 -3.51 -24.85 -23.77
N VAL A 168 -2.32 -24.95 -24.36
CA VAL A 168 -2.09 -24.99 -25.83
C VAL A 168 -2.78 -26.22 -26.50
N GLY A 169 -3.50 -27.05 -25.73
CA GLY A 169 -4.23 -28.23 -26.17
C GLY A 169 -5.75 -28.10 -26.41
N ALA A 170 -6.36 -26.91 -26.41
CA ALA A 170 -7.81 -26.74 -26.67
C ALA A 170 -8.22 -26.79 -28.17
N LEU A 171 -7.41 -27.42 -29.02
CA LEU A 171 -7.50 -27.37 -30.48
C LEU A 171 -8.89 -27.72 -31.07
N PRO A 172 -9.64 -28.74 -30.59
CA PRO A 172 -10.95 -29.06 -31.17
C PRO A 172 -12.01 -27.98 -30.91
N ARG A 173 -12.02 -27.40 -29.72
CA ARG A 173 -12.95 -26.33 -29.33
C ARG A 173 -12.62 -25.02 -30.04
N LEU A 174 -11.33 -24.73 -30.20
CA LEU A 174 -10.85 -23.56 -30.95
C LEU A 174 -11.12 -23.68 -32.45
N ALA A 175 -11.07 -24.90 -33.03
CA ALA A 175 -11.45 -25.12 -34.43
C ALA A 175 -12.92 -24.78 -34.70
N GLY A 176 -13.83 -25.20 -33.81
CA GLY A 176 -15.25 -24.84 -33.90
C GLY A 176 -15.49 -23.33 -33.76
N VAL A 177 -14.80 -22.68 -32.81
CA VAL A 177 -14.85 -21.21 -32.65
C VAL A 177 -14.28 -20.48 -33.86
N ARG A 178 -13.17 -20.97 -34.45
CA ARG A 178 -12.61 -20.42 -35.69
C ARG A 178 -13.56 -20.57 -36.88
N ALA A 179 -14.24 -21.71 -37.01
CA ALA A 179 -15.26 -21.92 -38.05
C ALA A 179 -16.44 -20.94 -37.88
N LEU A 180 -16.93 -20.75 -36.66
CA LEU A 180 -17.96 -19.74 -36.34
C LEU A 180 -17.45 -18.30 -36.57
N ALA A 181 -16.17 -18.03 -36.30
CA ALA A 181 -15.55 -16.74 -36.55
C ALA A 181 -15.35 -16.46 -38.05
N ALA A 182 -15.12 -17.49 -38.87
CA ALA A 182 -15.05 -17.38 -40.33
C ALA A 182 -16.44 -17.20 -40.97
N ALA A 183 -17.50 -17.71 -40.33
CA ALA A 183 -18.86 -17.51 -40.80
C ALA A 183 -19.26 -16.02 -40.74
N SER A 184 -19.72 -15.48 -41.87
CA SER A 184 -20.33 -14.16 -41.94
C SER A 184 -21.79 -14.27 -41.54
N GLY A 185 -22.15 -13.75 -40.36
CA GLY A 185 -23.55 -13.58 -39.99
C GLY A 185 -24.20 -12.50 -40.86
N GLY A 186 -25.37 -12.79 -41.43
CA GLY A 186 -26.10 -11.81 -42.26
C GLY A 186 -26.72 -10.65 -41.47
N ASN A 187 -26.74 -10.74 -40.13
CA ASN A 187 -27.29 -9.72 -39.27
C ASN A 187 -26.34 -8.53 -39.13
N ARG A 188 -26.79 -7.35 -39.59
CA ARG A 188 -26.08 -6.08 -39.49
C ARG A 188 -26.62 -5.16 -38.40
N ASP A 189 -27.67 -5.58 -37.70
CA ASP A 189 -28.22 -4.82 -36.59
C ASP A 189 -27.32 -4.98 -35.35
N VAL A 190 -26.86 -3.84 -34.84
CA VAL A 190 -25.99 -3.78 -33.66
C VAL A 190 -26.76 -3.99 -32.36
N HIS A 191 -28.06 -3.69 -32.34
CA HIS A 191 -28.90 -3.84 -31.16
C HIS A 191 -29.43 -5.28 -31.00
N ALA A 192 -29.45 -6.06 -32.07
CA ALA A 192 -29.82 -7.46 -32.00
C ALA A 192 -28.83 -8.26 -31.13
N PRO A 193 -29.29 -9.26 -30.35
CA PRO A 193 -28.40 -10.10 -29.55
C PRO A 193 -27.48 -10.96 -30.43
N SER A 194 -26.26 -11.17 -29.96
CA SER A 194 -25.24 -12.00 -30.61
C SER A 194 -24.41 -12.74 -29.58
N ALA A 195 -24.33 -14.07 -29.69
CA ALA A 195 -23.46 -14.87 -28.82
C ALA A 195 -21.95 -14.67 -29.10
N LEU A 196 -21.61 -14.16 -30.28
CA LEU A 196 -20.23 -13.98 -30.76
C LEU A 196 -20.14 -12.79 -31.73
N ARG A 197 -20.35 -11.58 -31.23
CA ARG A 197 -20.11 -10.35 -31.99
C ARG A 197 -18.61 -10.15 -32.15
N LYS A 198 -18.20 -9.69 -33.34
CA LYS A 198 -16.80 -9.48 -33.72
C LYS A 198 -16.59 -8.00 -34.02
N VAL A 199 -15.65 -7.38 -33.33
CA VAL A 199 -15.23 -5.99 -33.57
C VAL A 199 -13.75 -5.99 -33.91
N SER A 200 -13.42 -5.63 -35.16
CA SER A 200 -12.04 -5.44 -35.60
C SER A 200 -11.52 -4.11 -35.08
N LEU A 201 -10.45 -4.17 -34.28
CA LEU A 201 -9.78 -2.98 -33.74
C LEU A 201 -9.09 -2.19 -34.84
N THR A 202 -8.42 -2.88 -35.78
CA THR A 202 -7.73 -2.24 -36.91
C THR A 202 -8.70 -1.47 -37.81
N ARG A 203 -9.88 -2.07 -38.10
CA ARG A 203 -10.91 -1.39 -38.93
C ARG A 203 -11.63 -0.29 -38.17
N LEU A 204 -11.89 -0.50 -36.87
CA LEU A 204 -12.50 0.51 -36.02
C LEU A 204 -11.60 1.74 -35.91
N GLU A 205 -10.30 1.56 -35.66
CA GLU A 205 -9.32 2.63 -35.62
C GLU A 205 -9.30 3.42 -36.93
N LYS A 206 -9.22 2.73 -38.07
CA LYS A 206 -9.25 3.37 -39.40
C LYS A 206 -10.51 4.23 -39.56
N GLU A 207 -11.68 3.73 -39.20
CA GLU A 207 -12.93 4.48 -39.32
C GLU A 207 -12.97 5.69 -38.38
N ILE A 208 -12.47 5.55 -37.15
CA ILE A 208 -12.37 6.67 -36.20
C ILE A 208 -11.42 7.75 -36.73
N GLN A 209 -10.29 7.36 -37.33
CA GLN A 209 -9.36 8.31 -37.95
C GLN A 209 -10.02 9.10 -39.08
N LEU A 210 -10.84 8.44 -39.92
CA LEU A 210 -11.59 9.11 -40.98
C LEU A 210 -12.64 10.08 -40.41
N LEU A 211 -13.40 9.65 -39.40
CA LEU A 211 -14.37 10.53 -38.72
C LEU A 211 -13.68 11.74 -38.10
N TRP A 212 -12.55 11.54 -37.44
CA TRP A 212 -11.79 12.61 -36.80
C TRP A 212 -11.26 13.62 -37.82
N ALA A 213 -10.74 13.15 -38.97
CA ALA A 213 -10.31 14.01 -40.06
C ALA A 213 -11.47 14.84 -40.66
N ASP A 214 -12.70 14.32 -40.60
CA ASP A 214 -13.95 14.99 -41.01
C ASP A 214 -14.56 15.84 -39.87
N GLY A 215 -13.88 16.00 -38.73
CA GLY A 215 -14.38 16.76 -37.57
C GLY A 215 -15.57 16.11 -36.85
N ARG A 216 -15.82 14.82 -37.10
CA ARG A 216 -16.91 14.05 -36.52
C ARG A 216 -16.43 13.17 -35.38
N ALA A 217 -17.31 12.92 -34.43
CA ALA A 217 -17.05 12.03 -33.31
C ALA A 217 -17.51 10.59 -33.62
N PRO A 218 -16.94 9.56 -32.96
CA PRO A 218 -17.45 8.20 -33.02
C PRO A 218 -18.92 8.13 -32.60
N ASN A 219 -19.71 7.29 -33.28
CA ASN A 219 -21.10 7.04 -32.92
C ASN A 219 -21.22 6.09 -31.72
N ASP A 220 -22.44 5.90 -31.20
CA ASP A 220 -22.67 5.08 -30.00
C ASP A 220 -22.27 3.62 -30.17
N ALA A 221 -22.45 3.05 -31.37
CA ALA A 221 -22.01 1.69 -31.65
C ALA A 221 -20.48 1.55 -31.56
N MET A 222 -19.72 2.54 -32.03
CA MET A 222 -18.26 2.57 -31.89
C MET A 222 -17.85 2.78 -30.43
N ARG A 223 -18.47 3.75 -29.74
CA ARG A 223 -18.17 4.08 -28.33
C ARG A 223 -18.42 2.92 -27.39
N ASN A 224 -19.44 2.11 -27.66
CA ASN A 224 -19.82 0.96 -26.83
C ASN A 224 -19.37 -0.38 -27.43
N LEU A 225 -18.38 -0.37 -28.34
CA LEU A 225 -17.80 -1.56 -28.97
C LEU A 225 -18.87 -2.57 -29.42
N ALA A 226 -19.90 -2.02 -30.07
CA ALA A 226 -21.05 -2.73 -30.60
C ALA A 226 -21.81 -3.58 -29.56
N GLY A 227 -21.81 -3.16 -28.29
CA GLY A 227 -22.55 -3.83 -27.22
C GLY A 227 -21.86 -5.07 -26.66
N ILE A 228 -20.57 -5.30 -26.93
CA ILE A 228 -19.83 -6.44 -26.35
C ILE A 228 -19.82 -6.31 -24.83
N GLU A 229 -20.29 -7.33 -24.12
CA GLU A 229 -20.37 -7.35 -22.65
C GLU A 229 -19.18 -8.07 -22.00
N GLU A 230 -18.44 -8.86 -22.79
CA GLU A 230 -17.32 -9.67 -22.31
C GLU A 230 -16.40 -10.04 -23.48
N VAL A 231 -15.08 -9.90 -23.30
CA VAL A 231 -14.11 -10.45 -24.28
C VAL A 231 -13.93 -11.93 -23.99
N LYS A 232 -14.53 -12.79 -24.81
CA LYS A 232 -14.34 -14.25 -24.73
C LYS A 232 -13.15 -14.72 -25.55
N TYR A 233 -12.90 -14.06 -26.68
CA TYR A 233 -11.84 -14.41 -27.61
C TYR A 233 -11.19 -13.15 -28.19
N VAL A 234 -9.89 -13.27 -28.45
CA VAL A 234 -9.14 -12.34 -29.29
C VAL A 234 -8.67 -13.14 -30.51
N PHE A 235 -9.13 -12.76 -31.69
CA PHE A 235 -8.64 -13.34 -32.93
C PHE A 235 -7.55 -12.43 -33.50
N VAL A 236 -6.41 -13.03 -33.82
CA VAL A 236 -5.30 -12.38 -34.49
C VAL A 236 -5.21 -12.99 -35.88
N TYR A 237 -5.24 -12.15 -36.90
CA TYR A 237 -5.12 -12.52 -38.32
C TYR A 237 -3.82 -11.90 -38.86
N PRO A 238 -2.67 -12.60 -38.75
CA PRO A 238 -1.37 -12.05 -39.14
C PRO A 238 -1.30 -11.66 -40.61
N GLU A 239 -1.97 -12.41 -41.48
CA GLU A 239 -1.95 -12.20 -42.93
C GLU A 239 -2.61 -10.87 -43.32
N THR A 240 -3.64 -10.46 -42.57
CA THR A 240 -4.35 -9.19 -42.80
C THR A 240 -3.97 -8.10 -41.81
N GLY A 241 -3.14 -8.40 -40.81
CA GLY A 241 -2.83 -7.50 -39.69
C GLY A 241 -4.05 -7.11 -38.86
N ASP A 242 -5.06 -7.98 -38.77
CA ASP A 242 -6.32 -7.66 -38.07
C ASP A 242 -6.35 -8.27 -36.66
N ILE A 243 -6.78 -7.46 -35.68
CA ILE A 243 -7.02 -7.89 -34.30
C ILE A 243 -8.51 -7.69 -34.02
N VAL A 244 -9.19 -8.78 -33.66
CA VAL A 244 -10.65 -8.80 -33.49
C VAL A 244 -11.01 -9.24 -32.08
N LEU A 245 -11.70 -8.35 -31.36
CA LEU A 245 -12.35 -8.70 -30.09
C LEU A 245 -13.66 -9.43 -30.39
N ALA A 246 -13.92 -10.51 -29.66
CA ALA A 246 -15.15 -11.26 -29.82
C ALA A 246 -15.76 -11.76 -28.52
N GLY A 247 -17.09 -11.70 -28.46
CA GLY A 247 -17.86 -12.15 -27.30
C GLY A 247 -19.35 -11.89 -27.40
N PRO A 248 -20.11 -12.20 -26.34
CA PRO A 248 -21.54 -11.94 -26.28
C PRO A 248 -21.79 -10.43 -26.32
N ALA A 249 -22.83 -10.05 -27.06
CA ALA A 249 -23.24 -8.67 -27.22
C ALA A 249 -24.74 -8.56 -27.44
N GLY A 250 -25.30 -7.39 -27.15
CA GLY A 250 -26.71 -7.09 -27.39
C GLY A 250 -26.95 -5.60 -27.36
N ASP A 251 -28.21 -5.22 -27.24
CA ASP A 251 -28.61 -3.84 -27.00
C ASP A 251 -28.08 -3.34 -25.64
N TRP A 252 -27.92 -2.02 -25.49
CA TRP A 252 -27.39 -1.40 -24.28
C TRP A 252 -28.21 -0.19 -23.86
N LYS A 253 -28.20 0.08 -22.57
CA LYS A 253 -28.88 1.24 -21.97
C LYS A 253 -28.06 1.82 -20.82
N ALA A 254 -28.36 3.07 -20.47
CA ALA A 254 -27.91 3.62 -19.20
C ALA A 254 -28.75 3.03 -18.06
N ASN A 255 -28.10 2.60 -16.98
CA ASN A 255 -28.78 2.21 -15.75
C ASN A 255 -29.07 3.44 -14.86
N ALA A 256 -29.64 3.24 -13.67
CA ALA A 256 -29.98 4.32 -12.75
C ALA A 256 -28.75 5.14 -12.29
N GLU A 257 -27.58 4.51 -12.25
CA GLU A 257 -26.30 5.14 -11.92
C GLU A 257 -25.60 5.75 -13.16
N GLY A 258 -26.24 5.76 -14.33
CA GLY A 258 -25.68 6.30 -15.57
C GLY A 258 -24.61 5.43 -16.24
N ARG A 259 -24.44 4.17 -15.80
CA ARG A 259 -23.52 3.19 -16.39
C ARG A 259 -24.14 2.55 -17.62
N THR A 260 -23.34 2.34 -18.66
CA THR A 260 -23.80 1.62 -19.86
C THR A 260 -23.76 0.12 -19.60
N VAL A 261 -24.93 -0.52 -19.67
CA VAL A 261 -25.12 -1.95 -19.40
C VAL A 261 -25.95 -2.61 -20.51
N GLY A 262 -25.80 -3.92 -20.67
CA GLY A 262 -26.63 -4.73 -21.54
C GLY A 262 -28.10 -4.60 -21.15
N ALA A 263 -28.97 -4.34 -22.12
CA ALA A 263 -30.37 -4.01 -21.86
C ALA A 263 -31.13 -5.16 -21.19
N GLU A 264 -30.77 -6.40 -21.55
CA GLU A 264 -31.34 -7.65 -21.04
C GLU A 264 -30.52 -8.24 -19.88
N SER A 265 -29.19 -8.31 -20.02
CA SER A 265 -28.32 -8.98 -19.05
C SER A 265 -27.97 -8.14 -17.82
N GLY A 266 -28.06 -6.81 -17.93
CA GLY A 266 -27.58 -5.86 -16.92
C GLY A 266 -26.05 -5.84 -16.74
N ARG A 267 -25.29 -6.58 -17.57
CA ARG A 267 -23.83 -6.63 -17.47
C ARG A 267 -23.20 -5.35 -18.03
N PRO A 268 -22.06 -4.88 -17.50
CA PRO A 268 -21.33 -3.77 -18.10
C PRO A 268 -20.97 -4.04 -19.56
N VAL A 269 -21.11 -3.01 -20.40
CA VAL A 269 -20.69 -3.06 -21.80
C VAL A 269 -19.27 -2.51 -21.93
N LEU A 270 -18.46 -3.11 -22.79
CA LEU A 270 -17.14 -2.60 -23.13
C LEU A 270 -17.24 -1.25 -23.84
N GLN A 271 -16.41 -0.29 -23.43
CA GLN A 271 -16.43 1.04 -24.03
C GLN A 271 -15.05 1.43 -24.51
N LEU A 272 -15.03 2.11 -25.65
CA LEU A 272 -13.83 2.42 -26.41
C LEU A 272 -12.83 3.25 -25.60
N ASP A 273 -13.31 4.26 -24.87
CA ASP A 273 -12.45 5.15 -24.07
C ASP A 273 -11.69 4.36 -23.00
N ASP A 274 -12.36 3.42 -22.32
CA ASP A 274 -11.75 2.57 -21.32
C ASP A 274 -10.74 1.60 -21.96
N LEU A 275 -11.10 0.99 -23.09
CA LEU A 275 -10.20 0.10 -23.82
C LEU A 275 -8.92 0.84 -24.22
N VAL A 276 -9.02 2.06 -24.73
CA VAL A 276 -7.86 2.87 -25.12
C VAL A 276 -6.99 3.23 -23.92
N VAL A 277 -7.59 3.65 -22.80
CA VAL A 277 -6.85 3.96 -21.56
C VAL A 277 -6.10 2.74 -21.06
N LEU A 278 -6.76 1.58 -21.02
CA LEU A 278 -6.18 0.33 -20.53
C LEU A 278 -5.09 -0.20 -21.46
N LEU A 279 -5.27 -0.13 -22.79
CA LEU A 279 -4.25 -0.53 -23.75
C LEU A 279 -3.00 0.35 -23.65
N ARG A 280 -3.16 1.67 -23.47
CA ARG A 280 -2.02 2.57 -23.26
C ARG A 280 -1.29 2.25 -21.96
N ASN A 281 -2.01 2.01 -20.87
CA ASN A 281 -1.38 1.58 -19.62
C ASN A 281 -0.65 0.23 -19.76
N ALA A 282 -1.19 -0.70 -20.56
CA ALA A 282 -0.57 -2.01 -20.81
C ALA A 282 0.68 -1.97 -21.71
N VAL A 283 0.78 -0.98 -22.61
CA VAL A 283 1.90 -0.86 -23.56
C VAL A 283 2.98 0.10 -23.08
N ASP A 284 2.57 1.27 -22.58
CA ASP A 284 3.48 2.36 -22.22
C ASP A 284 3.74 2.44 -20.70
N GLY A 285 2.94 1.74 -19.90
CA GLY A 285 3.08 1.63 -18.45
C GLY A 285 3.31 0.19 -18.00
N ASP A 286 3.15 -0.05 -16.70
CA ASP A 286 3.37 -1.38 -16.10
C ASP A 286 2.19 -2.34 -16.31
N GLY A 287 1.14 -1.93 -17.04
CA GLY A 287 -0.14 -2.65 -17.16
C GLY A 287 -0.93 -2.76 -15.85
N ALA A 288 -0.35 -2.33 -14.74
CA ALA A 288 -0.95 -2.32 -13.43
C ALA A 288 -1.55 -0.95 -13.10
N PHE A 289 -2.66 -0.96 -12.37
CA PHE A 289 -3.31 0.23 -11.87
C PHE A 289 -4.11 -0.06 -10.60
N THR A 290 -4.27 0.96 -9.78
CA THR A 290 -4.92 0.81 -8.47
C THR A 290 -5.64 2.07 -8.03
N CYS A 291 -6.64 1.88 -7.18
CA CYS A 291 -7.17 2.95 -6.36
C CYS A 291 -7.30 2.56 -4.90
N SER A 292 -7.17 3.56 -4.02
CA SER A 292 -7.41 3.42 -2.60
C SER A 292 -8.09 4.67 -2.04
N ILE A 293 -9.08 4.48 -1.17
CA ILE A 293 -9.64 5.55 -0.34
C ILE A 293 -8.89 5.57 1.00
N VAL A 294 -7.99 6.51 1.19
CA VAL A 294 -7.02 6.55 2.29
C VAL A 294 -7.42 7.58 3.34
N PRO A 295 -7.62 7.19 4.61
CA PRO A 295 -7.81 8.15 5.69
C PRO A 295 -6.56 8.99 5.92
N ARG A 296 -6.75 10.28 6.21
CA ARG A 296 -5.63 11.17 6.55
C ARG A 296 -5.01 10.78 7.88
N GLN A 297 -3.69 10.77 7.96
CA GLN A 297 -2.97 10.37 9.17
C GLN A 297 -3.39 11.22 10.40
N ALA A 298 -3.50 12.53 10.23
CA ALA A 298 -3.96 13.43 11.29
C ALA A 298 -5.38 13.09 11.77
N ASN A 299 -6.25 12.57 10.90
CA ASN A 299 -7.60 12.16 11.27
C ASN A 299 -7.58 10.82 12.01
N LEU A 300 -6.75 9.87 11.58
CA LEU A 300 -6.60 8.58 12.27
C LEU A 300 -6.20 8.76 13.73
N VAL A 301 -5.24 9.64 14.02
CA VAL A 301 -4.84 9.97 15.39
C VAL A 301 -6.02 10.52 16.20
N ARG A 302 -6.80 11.45 15.63
CA ARG A 302 -7.99 12.00 16.31
C ARG A 302 -9.06 10.93 16.53
N THR A 303 -9.30 10.07 15.56
CA THR A 303 -10.24 8.95 15.66
C THR A 303 -9.81 7.98 16.76
N GLN A 304 -8.53 7.63 16.85
CA GLN A 304 -8.00 6.77 17.90
C GLN A 304 -8.18 7.41 19.29
N ALA A 305 -7.87 8.70 19.43
CA ALA A 305 -8.08 9.42 20.69
C ALA A 305 -9.57 9.45 21.10
N PHE A 306 -10.47 9.73 20.14
CA PHE A 306 -11.92 9.69 20.37
C PHE A 306 -12.40 8.29 20.79
N LEU A 307 -11.93 7.24 20.11
CA LEU A 307 -12.27 5.85 20.44
C LEU A 307 -11.78 5.49 21.85
N ALA A 308 -10.55 5.84 22.19
CA ALA A 308 -9.99 5.59 23.52
C ALA A 308 -10.76 6.32 24.63
N GLU A 309 -11.16 7.57 24.40
CA GLU A 309 -11.98 8.33 25.35
C GLU A 309 -13.39 7.74 25.48
N SER A 310 -14.05 7.46 24.34
CA SER A 310 -15.41 6.93 24.34
C SER A 310 -15.51 5.51 24.92
N ALA A 311 -14.44 4.72 24.88
CA ALA A 311 -14.38 3.39 25.48
C ALA A 311 -14.38 3.42 27.02
N LYS A 312 -14.03 4.56 27.66
CA LYS A 312 -14.01 4.68 29.13
C LYS A 312 -15.39 4.63 29.76
N THR A 313 -16.43 5.00 29.00
CA THR A 313 -17.81 5.05 29.49
C THR A 313 -18.72 4.24 28.58
N PRO A 314 -19.50 3.27 29.10
CA PRO A 314 -20.47 2.56 28.30
C PRO A 314 -21.46 3.51 27.61
N LEU A 315 -21.71 3.29 26.32
CA LEU A 315 -22.69 4.07 25.57
C LEU A 315 -24.07 3.94 26.21
N LYS A 316 -24.75 5.09 26.40
CA LYS A 316 -26.12 5.11 26.92
C LYS A 316 -27.03 4.30 25.99
N PRO A 317 -27.92 3.44 26.53
CA PRO A 317 -28.90 2.74 25.72
C PRO A 317 -29.82 3.74 25.02
N GLY A 318 -30.02 3.59 23.71
CA GLY A 318 -30.95 4.40 22.93
C GLY A 318 -30.40 4.85 21.58
N ARG A 319 -31.31 5.01 20.61
CA ARG A 319 -30.97 5.39 19.22
C ARG A 319 -30.21 6.72 19.15
N ALA A 320 -30.67 7.75 19.85
CA ALA A 320 -30.07 9.09 19.79
C ALA A 320 -28.62 9.13 20.29
N ALA A 321 -28.30 8.41 21.37
CA ALA A 321 -26.94 8.33 21.88
C ALA A 321 -26.00 7.61 20.90
N ARG A 322 -26.48 6.54 20.27
CA ARG A 322 -25.74 5.82 19.23
C ARG A 322 -25.53 6.68 17.98
N GLU A 323 -26.57 7.37 17.49
CA GLU A 323 -26.48 8.25 16.33
C GLU A 323 -25.51 9.40 16.57
N LYS A 324 -25.54 10.02 17.76
CA LYS A 324 -24.57 11.05 18.14
C LYS A 324 -23.13 10.50 18.13
N TRP A 325 -22.90 9.36 18.78
CA TRP A 325 -21.56 8.75 18.82
C TRP A 325 -21.05 8.38 17.42
N LEU A 326 -21.91 7.85 16.55
CA LEU A 326 -21.57 7.58 15.15
C LEU A 326 -21.26 8.87 14.37
N GLY A 327 -21.98 9.96 14.65
CA GLY A 327 -21.70 11.29 14.10
C GLY A 327 -20.33 11.80 14.53
N ASP A 328 -20.06 11.83 15.83
CA ASP A 328 -18.78 12.26 16.40
C ASP A 328 -17.60 11.41 15.86
N LEU A 329 -17.80 10.09 15.73
CA LEU A 329 -16.80 9.18 15.15
C LEU A 329 -16.51 9.51 13.68
N ARG A 330 -17.57 9.78 12.90
CA ARG A 330 -17.46 10.15 11.48
C ARG A 330 -16.74 11.49 11.33
N ASP A 331 -17.04 12.46 12.17
CA ASP A 331 -16.39 13.77 12.16
C ASP A 331 -14.91 13.68 12.53
N ALA A 332 -14.56 12.82 13.49
CA ALA A 332 -13.17 12.56 13.86
C ALA A 332 -12.37 11.96 12.69
N LEU A 333 -12.93 10.95 12.01
CA LEU A 333 -12.33 10.30 10.84
C LEU A 333 -12.24 11.24 9.63
N GLY A 334 -13.24 12.10 9.47
CA GLY A 334 -13.27 13.16 8.46
C GLY A 334 -13.19 12.66 7.02
N ARG A 335 -12.83 13.59 6.12
CA ARG A 335 -12.63 13.29 4.70
C ARG A 335 -11.37 12.44 4.51
N GLN A 336 -11.48 11.52 3.56
CA GLN A 336 -10.42 10.62 3.11
C GLN A 336 -9.98 11.06 1.72
N ASP A 337 -8.73 10.80 1.39
CA ASP A 337 -8.15 11.14 0.09
C ASP A 337 -8.28 9.94 -0.85
N ILE A 338 -8.52 10.21 -2.13
CA ILE A 338 -8.60 9.18 -3.16
C ILE A 338 -7.25 9.16 -3.87
N GLU A 339 -6.56 8.04 -3.79
CA GLU A 339 -5.32 7.82 -4.50
C GLU A 339 -5.58 6.89 -5.69
N VAL A 340 -5.19 7.32 -6.88
CA VAL A 340 -5.22 6.51 -8.10
C VAL A 340 -3.81 6.46 -8.68
N LYS A 341 -3.33 5.27 -9.03
CA LYS A 341 -1.99 5.05 -9.60
C LYS A 341 -2.10 4.16 -10.84
N GLY A 342 -1.16 4.31 -11.77
CA GLY A 342 -1.10 3.57 -13.04
C GLY A 342 -1.95 4.14 -14.18
N ILE A 343 -3.02 4.89 -13.88
CA ILE A 343 -3.89 5.55 -14.86
C ILE A 343 -4.19 6.99 -14.48
N ASP A 344 -4.55 7.84 -15.45
CA ASP A 344 -4.94 9.23 -15.17
C ASP A 344 -6.25 9.26 -14.35
N PRO A 345 -6.28 9.94 -13.19
CA PRO A 345 -7.44 9.99 -12.30
C PRO A 345 -8.68 10.67 -12.90
N ARG A 346 -8.53 11.39 -14.02
CA ARG A 346 -9.62 12.05 -14.74
C ARG A 346 -10.31 11.12 -15.75
N THR A 347 -9.79 9.91 -15.93
CA THR A 347 -10.39 8.91 -16.83
C THR A 347 -11.60 8.27 -16.19
N ARG A 348 -12.47 7.71 -17.04
CA ARG A 348 -13.59 6.92 -16.55
C ARG A 348 -13.15 5.63 -15.87
N VAL A 349 -12.08 4.98 -16.33
CA VAL A 349 -11.48 3.81 -15.68
C VAL A 349 -11.17 4.10 -14.20
N ALA A 350 -10.54 5.24 -13.92
CA ALA A 350 -10.26 5.69 -12.56
C ALA A 350 -11.54 5.85 -11.72
N ARG A 351 -12.58 6.45 -12.29
CA ARG A 351 -13.89 6.55 -11.62
C ARG A 351 -14.47 5.16 -11.31
N THR A 352 -14.43 4.24 -12.27
CA THR A 352 -14.97 2.88 -12.11
C THR A 352 -14.29 2.12 -10.97
N ILE A 353 -12.96 2.16 -10.88
CA ILE A 353 -12.25 1.46 -9.80
C ILE A 353 -12.52 2.11 -8.43
N VAL A 354 -12.63 3.44 -8.36
CA VAL A 354 -12.96 4.15 -7.12
C VAL A 354 -14.38 3.81 -6.65
N GLU A 355 -15.34 3.74 -7.59
CA GLU A 355 -16.71 3.27 -7.29
C GLU A 355 -16.70 1.83 -6.77
N ALA A 356 -15.82 0.96 -7.31
CA ALA A 356 -15.66 -0.41 -6.85
C ALA A 356 -15.08 -0.47 -5.44
N ASP A 357 -14.00 0.25 -5.13
CA ASP A 357 -13.43 0.31 -3.76
C ASP A 357 -14.46 0.86 -2.77
N TYR A 358 -15.17 1.93 -3.14
CA TYR A 358 -16.24 2.49 -2.31
C TYR A 358 -17.34 1.45 -2.02
N HIS A 359 -17.81 0.73 -3.04
CA HIS A 359 -18.81 -0.33 -2.87
C HIS A 359 -18.28 -1.49 -2.01
N MET A 360 -17.03 -1.93 -2.22
CA MET A 360 -16.40 -2.97 -1.41
C MET A 360 -16.31 -2.56 0.06
N LYS A 361 -15.98 -1.28 0.35
CA LYS A 361 -15.97 -0.76 1.72
C LYS A 361 -17.37 -0.73 2.33
N LEU A 362 -18.40 -0.32 1.58
CA LEU A 362 -19.79 -0.36 2.07
C LEU A 362 -20.20 -1.79 2.44
N VAL A 363 -19.95 -2.76 1.56
CA VAL A 363 -20.25 -4.19 1.81
C VAL A 363 -19.47 -4.70 3.03
N GLY A 364 -18.19 -4.31 3.17
CA GLY A 364 -17.36 -4.71 4.30
C GLY A 364 -17.82 -4.12 5.65
N MET A 365 -18.54 -3.00 5.64
CA MET A 365 -19.07 -2.37 6.85
C MET A 365 -20.43 -2.95 7.30
N GLY A 366 -21.11 -3.71 6.43
CA GLY A 366 -22.43 -4.31 6.69
C GLY A 366 -23.56 -3.44 6.15
#